data_AF-A0A0K1EAB0-F1
#
_entry.id   AF-A0A0K1EAB0-F1
#
_cell.length_a   1.000
_cell.length_b   1.000
_cell.length_c   1.000
_cell.angle_alpha   90.00
_cell.angle_beta   90.00
_cell.angle_gamma   90.00
#
_symmetry.space_group_name_H-M   'P 1'
#
loop_
_entity.id
_entity.type
_entity.pdbx_description
1 polymer ?
#
loop_
_entity_poly.entity_id
_entity_poly.type
_entity_poly.pdbx_seq_one_letter_code
_entity_poly.pdbx_strand_id
1 'polypeptide(L)'
;MDAPFLDFSFYVGAGGVRPAIEALVPGLPLGALPEQIHRPGLIGLMEGAEVLQICDEHVVLRTEGDVFCNHLPDNRSRRKRLGRRVYERFVEVADTIRCFYGAILVEYPLETPEQIRRDPRSLAFRDFFVSEESLDAAMVRDVVALAGEEAFVEMRRRGVHVWMIDELNPIHRHLDELDWHQRSSRIAQVLGNALP
;
A
#
# COMPACT_ATOMS: atom_id res chain seq x y z
N MET A 1 -6.97 6.30 -23.11
CA MET A 1 -6.97 6.08 -21.64
C MET A 1 -5.98 4.98 -21.41
N ASP A 2 -4.94 5.25 -20.63
CA ASP A 2 -4.05 4.18 -20.18
C ASP A 2 -4.88 3.18 -19.38
N ALA A 3 -4.55 1.89 -19.48
CA ALA A 3 -5.24 0.87 -18.70
C ALA A 3 -5.12 1.20 -17.20
N PRO A 4 -6.14 0.94 -16.38
CA PRO A 4 -6.05 1.19 -14.96
C PRO A 4 -4.89 0.42 -14.33
N PHE A 5 -4.22 1.06 -13.37
CA PHE A 5 -3.06 0.51 -12.70
C PHE A 5 -3.36 0.20 -11.24
N LEU A 6 -2.66 -0.82 -10.74
CA LEU A 6 -2.58 -1.12 -9.32
C LEU A 6 -1.21 -0.68 -8.82
N ASP A 7 -1.19 0.20 -7.83
CA ASP A 7 0.02 0.76 -7.26
C ASP A 7 0.21 0.23 -5.83
N PHE A 8 1.38 -0.35 -5.55
CA PHE A 8 1.86 -0.55 -4.18
C PHE A 8 2.70 0.66 -3.82
N SER A 9 2.10 1.58 -3.07
CA SER A 9 2.77 2.83 -2.71
C SER A 9 3.20 2.78 -1.26
N PHE A 10 4.43 3.22 -0.99
CA PHE A 10 5.03 3.20 0.34
C PHE A 10 5.62 4.57 0.66
N TYR A 11 5.17 5.17 1.76
CA TYR A 11 5.79 6.37 2.33
C TYR A 11 7.02 5.96 3.14
N VAL A 12 8.19 6.35 2.65
CA VAL A 12 9.50 5.98 3.25
C VAL A 12 10.23 7.20 3.82
N GLY A 13 9.74 8.41 3.58
CA GLY A 13 10.36 9.68 3.98
C GLY A 13 11.59 10.01 3.12
N ALA A 14 12.03 11.28 3.14
CA ALA A 14 13.17 11.74 2.33
C ALA A 14 14.45 10.90 2.47
N GLY A 15 14.73 10.39 3.67
CA GLY A 15 15.91 9.56 3.94
C GLY A 15 15.75 8.07 3.60
N GLY A 16 14.52 7.59 3.36
CA GLY A 16 14.22 6.17 3.19
C GLY A 16 14.19 5.66 1.75
N VAL A 17 14.13 6.58 0.77
CA VAL A 17 13.98 6.23 -0.66
C VAL A 17 15.11 5.32 -1.15
N ARG A 18 16.36 5.77 -1.03
CA ARG A 18 17.50 4.98 -1.53
C ARG A 18 17.62 3.60 -0.87
N PRO A 19 17.58 3.48 0.47
CA PRO A 19 17.57 2.17 1.12
C PRO A 19 16.42 1.25 0.66
N ALA A 20 15.21 1.80 0.49
CA ALA A 20 14.06 1.02 0.02
C ALA A 20 14.25 0.52 -1.41
N ILE A 21 14.75 1.38 -2.31
CA ILE A 21 15.02 1.04 -3.70
C ILE A 21 16.16 0.01 -3.81
N GLU A 22 17.23 0.15 -3.03
CA GLU A 22 18.34 -0.82 -3.01
C GLU A 22 17.93 -2.20 -2.46
N ALA A 23 16.98 -2.24 -1.52
CA ALA A 23 16.42 -3.48 -1.01
C ALA A 23 15.60 -4.24 -2.07
N LEU A 24 14.91 -3.51 -2.97
CA LEU A 24 14.12 -4.09 -4.07
C LEU A 24 14.97 -4.39 -5.32
N VAL A 25 15.96 -3.55 -5.58
CA VAL A 25 16.81 -3.61 -6.76
C VAL A 25 18.28 -3.57 -6.33
N PRO A 26 18.85 -4.72 -5.92
CA PRO A 26 20.23 -4.79 -5.50
C PRO A 26 21.18 -4.46 -6.65
N GLY A 27 22.30 -3.80 -6.33
CA GLY A 27 23.37 -3.50 -7.30
C GLY A 27 23.18 -2.22 -8.11
N LEU A 28 22.33 -1.29 -7.65
CA LEU A 28 22.18 0.01 -8.30
C LEU A 28 23.48 0.83 -8.24
N PRO A 29 23.79 1.61 -9.30
CA PRO A 29 24.97 2.45 -9.32
C PRO A 29 24.91 3.52 -8.23
N LEU A 30 26.08 3.89 -7.71
CA LEU A 30 26.25 5.03 -6.83
C LEU A 30 25.94 6.31 -7.63
N GLY A 31 25.11 7.21 -7.08
CA GLY A 31 24.75 8.47 -7.74
C GLY A 31 23.31 8.92 -7.49
N ALA A 32 22.72 9.63 -8.43
CA ALA A 32 21.28 9.91 -8.42
C ALA A 32 20.50 8.64 -8.79
N LEU A 33 19.36 8.42 -8.13
CA LEU A 33 18.45 7.35 -8.56
C LEU A 33 17.67 7.81 -9.79
N PRO A 34 17.43 6.92 -10.77
CA PRO A 34 16.51 7.23 -11.85
C PRO A 34 15.08 7.36 -11.31
N GLU A 35 14.27 8.24 -11.89
CA GLU A 35 12.86 8.43 -11.48
C GLU A 35 12.03 7.16 -11.66
N GLN A 36 12.39 6.31 -12.63
CA GLN A 36 11.72 5.04 -12.92
C GLN A 36 12.74 3.94 -13.20
N ILE A 37 12.47 2.75 -12.66
CA ILE A 37 13.22 1.53 -12.91
C ILE A 37 12.24 0.48 -13.44
N HIS A 38 12.52 -0.03 -14.64
CA HIS A 38 11.75 -1.11 -15.25
C HIS A 38 12.42 -2.44 -14.96
N ARG A 39 11.72 -3.36 -14.28
CA ARG A 39 12.25 -4.68 -13.96
C ARG A 39 11.14 -5.74 -13.93
N PRO A 40 11.35 -6.90 -14.57
CA PRO A 40 10.40 -8.00 -14.45
C PRO A 40 10.46 -8.63 -13.06
N GLY A 41 9.29 -9.01 -12.53
CA GLY A 41 9.18 -9.81 -11.30
C GLY A 41 9.44 -9.04 -10.00
N LEU A 42 9.25 -7.73 -9.99
CA LEU A 42 9.22 -6.93 -8.76
C LEU A 42 7.97 -7.26 -7.94
N ILE A 43 6.82 -7.28 -8.60
CA ILE A 43 5.54 -7.73 -8.04
C ILE A 43 5.20 -9.13 -8.58
N GLY A 44 5.60 -9.47 -9.82
CA GLY A 44 5.34 -10.77 -10.45
C GLY A 44 3.86 -10.99 -10.83
N LEU A 45 3.14 -9.91 -11.13
CA LEU A 45 1.74 -9.95 -11.57
C LEU A 45 1.57 -9.61 -13.06
N MET A 46 2.56 -8.97 -13.68
CA MET A 46 2.59 -8.69 -15.12
C MET A 46 3.45 -9.71 -15.86
N GLU A 47 3.14 -9.98 -17.13
CA GLU A 47 4.06 -10.73 -18.02
C GLU A 47 5.28 -9.89 -18.44
N GLY A 48 5.15 -8.56 -18.42
CA GLY A 48 6.19 -7.60 -18.81
C GLY A 48 7.02 -7.05 -17.64
N ALA A 49 7.77 -5.98 -17.93
CA ALA A 49 8.49 -5.25 -16.89
C ALA A 49 7.52 -4.45 -16.03
N GLU A 50 7.62 -4.62 -14.72
CA GLU A 50 6.94 -3.78 -13.73
C GLU A 50 7.74 -2.50 -13.52
N VAL A 51 7.04 -1.44 -13.09
CA VAL A 51 7.65 -0.12 -12.92
C VAL A 51 7.80 0.16 -11.43
N LEU A 52 9.02 0.45 -11.02
CA LEU A 52 9.35 1.04 -9.73
C LEU A 52 9.56 2.52 -9.95
N GLN A 53 8.63 3.34 -9.48
CA GLN A 53 8.66 4.79 -9.58
C GLN A 53 9.07 5.41 -8.25
N ILE A 54 9.90 6.45 -8.33
CA ILE A 54 10.33 7.26 -7.19
C ILE A 54 9.58 8.59 -7.25
N CYS A 55 8.80 8.88 -6.21
CA CYS A 55 8.01 10.10 -6.12
C CYS A 55 8.31 10.81 -4.80
N ASP A 56 9.29 11.72 -4.80
CA ASP A 56 9.75 12.46 -3.62
C ASP A 56 10.11 11.53 -2.45
N GLU A 57 9.20 11.38 -1.48
CA GLU A 57 9.35 10.57 -0.27
C GLU A 57 8.67 9.18 -0.37
N HIS A 58 8.22 8.82 -1.57
CA HIS A 58 7.52 7.58 -1.86
C HIS A 58 8.29 6.66 -2.79
N VAL A 59 8.04 5.37 -2.59
CA VAL A 59 8.37 4.30 -3.53
C VAL A 59 7.07 3.68 -4.00
N VAL A 60 6.86 3.66 -5.31
CA VAL A 60 5.63 3.12 -5.94
C VAL A 60 6.00 1.97 -6.85
N LEU A 61 5.45 0.78 -6.61
CA LEU A 61 5.53 -0.33 -7.54
C LEU A 61 4.21 -0.43 -8.29
N ARG A 62 4.26 -0.29 -9.61
CA ARG A 62 3.09 -0.30 -10.48
C ARG A 62 2.96 -1.61 -11.23
N THR A 63 1.75 -2.15 -11.21
CA THR A 63 1.35 -3.36 -11.94
C THR A 63 -0.02 -3.20 -12.61
N GLU A 64 -0.49 -4.24 -13.29
CA GLU A 64 -1.77 -4.25 -14.01
C GLU A 64 -2.96 -4.22 -13.03
N GLY A 65 -3.91 -3.31 -13.26
CA GLY A 65 -5.07 -3.08 -12.39
C GLY A 65 -6.45 -3.28 -13.04
N ASP A 66 -6.49 -3.68 -14.32
CA ASP A 66 -7.71 -3.86 -15.13
C ASP A 66 -8.77 -4.77 -14.49
N VAL A 67 -8.32 -5.82 -13.82
CA VAL A 67 -9.16 -6.79 -13.12
C VAL A 67 -9.84 -6.18 -11.89
N PHE A 68 -9.28 -5.13 -11.30
CA PHE A 68 -9.83 -4.49 -10.10
C PHE A 68 -10.79 -3.34 -10.40
N CYS A 69 -10.79 -2.81 -11.63
CA CYS A 69 -11.66 -1.69 -12.02
C CYS A 69 -12.98 -2.14 -12.67
N ASN A 70 -13.05 -3.36 -13.19
CA ASN A 70 -14.22 -3.84 -13.91
C ASN A 70 -15.15 -4.69 -13.02
N HIS A 71 -16.36 -4.17 -12.74
CA HIS A 71 -17.42 -4.90 -12.00
C HIS A 71 -18.10 -6.02 -12.80
N LEU A 72 -17.43 -6.62 -13.79
CA LEU A 72 -18.03 -7.68 -14.61
C LEU A 72 -18.32 -8.94 -13.75
N PRO A 73 -19.57 -9.46 -13.77
CA PRO A 73 -20.00 -10.57 -12.90
C PRO A 73 -19.15 -11.84 -13.05
N ASP A 74 -18.70 -12.15 -14.27
CA ASP A 74 -17.97 -13.39 -14.59
C ASP A 74 -16.53 -13.44 -14.05
N ASN A 75 -16.01 -12.34 -13.50
CA ASN A 75 -14.63 -12.26 -13.04
C ASN A 75 -14.44 -12.37 -11.52
N ARG A 76 -15.49 -12.64 -10.72
CA ARG A 76 -15.37 -12.64 -9.24
C ARG A 76 -14.32 -13.64 -8.72
N SER A 77 -14.32 -14.86 -9.26
CA SER A 77 -13.37 -15.93 -8.87
C SER A 77 -11.93 -15.63 -9.30
N ARG A 78 -11.75 -14.90 -10.41
CA ARG A 78 -10.45 -14.44 -10.89
C ARG A 78 -9.94 -13.29 -10.03
N ARG A 79 -10.80 -12.32 -9.73
CA ARG A 79 -10.53 -11.19 -8.81
C ARG A 79 -10.06 -11.67 -7.45
N LYS A 80 -10.77 -12.60 -6.81
CA LYS A 80 -10.37 -13.15 -5.50
C LYS A 80 -8.99 -13.83 -5.52
N ARG A 81 -8.70 -14.63 -6.57
CA ARG A 81 -7.39 -15.29 -6.71
C ARG A 81 -6.27 -14.29 -6.94
N LEU A 82 -6.51 -13.27 -7.76
CA LEU A 82 -5.54 -12.22 -8.02
C LEU A 82 -5.34 -11.34 -6.78
N GLY A 83 -6.41 -10.98 -6.08
CA GLY A 83 -6.38 -10.21 -4.83
C GLY A 83 -5.53 -10.87 -3.75
N ARG A 84 -5.61 -12.20 -3.61
CA ARG A 84 -4.72 -12.95 -2.71
C ARG A 84 -3.25 -12.83 -3.12
N ARG A 85 -2.94 -12.95 -4.41
CA ARG A 85 -1.55 -12.79 -4.90
C ARG A 85 -1.05 -11.36 -4.72
N VAL A 86 -1.90 -10.38 -4.96
CA VAL A 86 -1.62 -8.95 -4.70
C VAL A 86 -1.28 -8.75 -3.24
N TYR A 87 -2.09 -9.27 -2.33
CA TYR A 87 -1.85 -9.24 -0.89
C TYR A 87 -0.50 -9.86 -0.52
N GLU A 88 -0.26 -11.12 -0.94
CA GLU A 88 0.98 -11.84 -0.63
C GLU A 88 2.21 -11.03 -1.07
N ARG A 89 2.17 -10.46 -2.28
CA ARG A 89 3.27 -9.66 -2.81
C ARG A 89 3.42 -8.30 -2.13
N PHE A 90 2.33 -7.62 -1.84
CA PHE A 90 2.36 -6.36 -1.10
C PHE A 90 3.03 -6.54 0.27
N VAL A 91 2.62 -7.59 1.00
CA VAL A 91 3.19 -7.92 2.31
C VAL A 91 4.68 -8.29 2.22
N GLU A 92 5.08 -9.08 1.23
CA GLU A 92 6.50 -9.41 1.00
C GLU A 92 7.34 -8.15 0.74
N VAL A 93 6.83 -7.21 -0.06
CA VAL A 93 7.50 -5.94 -0.33
C VAL A 93 7.58 -5.09 0.95
N ALA A 94 6.48 -4.98 1.70
CA ALA A 94 6.42 -4.24 2.96
C ALA A 94 7.40 -4.81 4.02
N ASP A 95 7.56 -6.13 4.08
CA ASP A 95 8.52 -6.79 4.96
C ASP A 95 9.99 -6.56 4.52
N THR A 96 10.20 -6.30 3.22
CA THR A 96 11.51 -6.07 2.60
C THR A 96 12.01 -4.64 2.78
N ILE A 97 11.16 -3.63 2.58
CA ILE A 97 11.58 -2.22 2.62
C ILE A 97 11.27 -1.56 3.97
N ARG A 98 12.10 -0.61 4.41
CA ARG A 98 11.75 0.24 5.56
C ARG A 98 10.79 1.34 5.10
N CYS A 99 9.58 1.37 5.64
CA CYS A 99 8.57 2.40 5.39
C CYS A 99 7.87 2.79 6.70
N PHE A 100 7.13 3.90 6.70
CA PHE A 100 6.23 4.26 7.79
C PHE A 100 4.86 3.63 7.59
N TYR A 101 4.33 3.75 6.37
CA TYR A 101 3.13 3.10 5.92
C TYR A 101 3.19 2.82 4.42
N GLY A 102 2.36 1.90 3.96
CA GLY A 102 2.13 1.67 2.54
C GLY A 102 0.70 1.22 2.29
N ALA A 103 0.24 1.34 1.06
CA ALA A 103 -1.12 1.01 0.67
C ALA A 103 -1.16 0.40 -0.73
N ILE A 104 -2.22 -0.39 -0.95
CA ILE A 104 -2.60 -0.90 -2.27
C ILE A 104 -3.64 0.07 -2.86
N LEU A 105 -3.31 0.67 -4.00
CA LEU A 105 -4.07 1.78 -4.57
C LEU A 105 -4.49 1.46 -6.00
N VAL A 106 -5.68 1.92 -6.39
CA VAL A 106 -6.21 1.78 -7.75
C VAL A 106 -6.52 3.18 -8.24
N GLU A 107 -5.68 3.70 -9.13
CA GLU A 107 -5.84 5.00 -9.81
C GLU A 107 -5.75 6.28 -8.94
N TYR A 108 -5.34 6.20 -7.68
CA TYR A 108 -5.06 7.40 -6.85
C TYR A 108 -3.73 7.27 -6.09
N PRO A 109 -3.02 8.38 -5.81
CA PRO A 109 -1.73 8.35 -5.15
C PRO A 109 -1.87 8.18 -3.63
N LEU A 110 -0.78 7.72 -2.99
CA LEU A 110 -0.65 7.76 -1.54
C LEU A 110 -0.35 9.19 -1.10
N GLU A 111 -1.07 9.66 -0.10
CA GLU A 111 -0.84 11.00 0.44
C GLU A 111 0.37 11.03 1.39
N THR A 112 1.16 12.11 1.33
CA THR A 112 2.19 12.42 2.34
C THR A 112 1.54 12.83 3.66
N PRO A 113 2.27 12.77 4.81
CA PRO A 113 1.76 13.30 6.08
C PRO A 113 1.27 14.75 5.98
N GLU A 114 2.00 15.58 5.24
CA GLU A 114 1.63 16.98 4.96
C GLU A 114 0.33 17.14 4.18
N GLN A 115 0.09 16.28 3.18
CA GLN A 115 -1.16 16.25 2.43
C GLN A 115 -2.32 15.80 3.32
N ILE A 116 -2.11 14.75 4.12
CA ILE A 116 -3.08 14.22 5.07
C ILE A 116 -3.47 15.27 6.14
N ARG A 117 -2.51 16.04 6.66
CA ARG A 117 -2.78 17.13 7.62
C ARG A 117 -3.67 18.22 7.03
N ARG A 118 -3.54 18.48 5.72
CA ARG A 118 -4.36 19.48 5.02
C ARG A 118 -5.76 18.96 4.71
N ASP A 119 -5.87 17.70 4.29
CA ASP A 119 -7.13 17.03 4.02
C ASP A 119 -7.05 15.55 4.44
N PRO A 120 -7.65 15.17 5.59
CA PRO A 120 -7.57 13.79 6.08
C PRO A 120 -8.52 12.85 5.34
N ARG A 121 -9.27 13.30 4.32
CA ARG A 121 -10.19 12.45 3.54
C ARG A 121 -9.42 11.56 2.56
N SER A 122 -8.67 10.61 3.12
CA SER A 122 -7.91 9.61 2.35
C SER A 122 -8.74 8.36 2.11
N LEU A 123 -8.50 7.75 0.95
CA LEU A 123 -8.97 6.40 0.60
C LEU A 123 -7.84 5.37 0.62
N ALA A 124 -6.62 5.78 0.97
CA ALA A 124 -5.45 4.92 0.93
C ALA A 124 -5.47 3.86 2.04
N PHE A 125 -6.02 4.19 3.21
CA PHE A 125 -6.00 3.32 4.38
C PHE A 125 -7.17 2.35 4.42
N ARG A 126 -7.44 1.66 3.30
CA ARG A 126 -8.44 0.57 3.22
C ARG A 126 -7.78 -0.81 3.15
N ASP A 127 -6.64 -0.90 2.46
CA ASP A 127 -5.74 -2.06 2.44
C ASP A 127 -4.30 -1.54 2.55
N PHE A 128 -3.74 -1.62 3.75
CA PHE A 128 -2.53 -0.90 4.08
C PHE A 128 -1.67 -1.61 5.11
N PHE A 129 -0.41 -1.22 5.13
CA PHE A 129 0.59 -1.61 6.11
C PHE A 129 1.02 -0.39 6.93
N VAL A 130 1.21 -0.56 8.23
CA VAL A 130 1.84 0.41 9.13
C VAL A 130 3.01 -0.22 9.85
N SER A 131 4.16 0.45 9.85
CA SER A 131 5.38 -0.09 10.44
C SER A 131 5.52 0.28 11.91
N GLU A 132 5.51 -0.71 12.79
CA GLU A 132 5.83 -0.54 14.21
C GLU A 132 7.32 -0.28 14.47
N GLU A 133 8.22 -0.59 13.51
CA GLU A 133 9.63 -0.22 13.63
C GLU A 133 9.86 1.29 13.40
N SER A 134 9.03 1.91 12.57
CA SER A 134 9.14 3.33 12.19
C SER A 134 8.17 4.24 12.98
N LEU A 135 7.13 3.66 13.59
CA LEU A 135 6.07 4.33 14.32
C LEU A 135 6.06 3.86 15.78
N ASP A 136 5.55 4.69 16.70
CA ASP A 136 5.35 4.25 18.08
C ASP A 136 4.30 3.12 18.18
N ALA A 137 4.56 2.13 19.04
CA ALA A 137 3.67 0.98 19.21
C ALA A 137 2.25 1.36 19.69
N ALA A 138 2.10 2.44 20.46
CA ALA A 138 0.78 2.94 20.84
C ALA A 138 0.02 3.49 19.63
N MET A 139 0.70 4.24 18.75
CA MET A 139 0.10 4.71 17.51
C MET A 139 -0.35 3.57 16.61
N VAL A 140 0.46 2.52 16.44
CA VAL A 140 0.06 1.35 15.64
C VAL A 140 -1.19 0.69 16.24
N ARG A 141 -1.26 0.56 17.57
CA ARG A 141 -2.48 0.06 18.24
C ARG A 141 -3.69 0.95 18.01
N ASP A 142 -3.53 2.27 18.05
CA ASP A 142 -4.63 3.21 17.81
C ASP A 142 -5.15 3.10 16.37
N VAL A 143 -4.24 2.98 15.39
CA VAL A 143 -4.60 2.76 13.98
C VAL A 143 -5.35 1.43 13.80
N VAL A 144 -4.88 0.35 14.41
CA VAL A 144 -5.55 -0.96 14.36
C VAL A 144 -6.93 -0.91 15.02
N ALA A 145 -7.06 -0.22 16.16
CA ALA A 145 -8.35 -0.02 16.82
C ALA A 145 -9.34 0.78 15.95
N LEU A 146 -8.87 1.79 15.21
CA LEU A 146 -9.70 2.56 14.29
C LEU A 146 -10.21 1.74 13.09
N ALA A 147 -9.46 0.71 12.68
CA ALA A 147 -9.89 -0.20 11.63
C ALA A 147 -11.08 -1.08 12.06
N GLY A 148 -11.27 -1.28 13.37
CA GLY A 148 -12.37 -2.04 13.97
C GLY A 148 -12.24 -3.57 13.88
N GLU A 149 -13.06 -4.28 14.63
CA GLU A 149 -12.98 -5.75 14.78
C GLU A 149 -13.33 -6.52 13.50
N GLU A 150 -14.04 -5.86 12.57
CA GLU A 150 -14.44 -6.43 11.28
C GLU A 150 -13.31 -6.39 10.25
N ALA A 151 -12.30 -5.54 10.45
CA ALA A 151 -11.10 -5.56 9.61
C ALA A 151 -10.35 -6.89 9.78
N PHE A 152 -9.66 -7.32 8.73
CA PHE A 152 -8.63 -8.35 8.88
C PHE A 152 -7.32 -7.68 9.25
N VAL A 153 -6.71 -8.15 10.34
CA VAL A 153 -5.48 -7.60 10.90
C VAL A 153 -4.48 -8.74 11.02
N GLU A 154 -3.29 -8.52 10.49
CA GLU A 154 -2.19 -9.50 10.54
C GLU A 154 -0.93 -8.85 11.09
N MET A 155 -0.41 -9.42 12.18
CA MET A 155 0.89 -9.04 12.74
C MET A 155 2.01 -9.55 11.83
N ARG A 156 2.92 -8.66 11.47
CA ARG A 156 4.10 -8.95 10.65
C ARG A 156 5.37 -8.69 11.43
N ARG A 157 6.52 -9.03 10.84
CA ARG A 157 7.82 -8.88 11.51
C ARG A 157 8.11 -7.44 11.94
N ARG A 158 7.61 -6.45 11.18
CA ARG A 158 8.01 -5.03 11.29
C ARG A 158 6.83 -4.06 11.47
N GLY A 159 5.63 -4.60 11.66
CA GLY A 159 4.41 -3.79 11.67
C GLY A 159 3.16 -4.64 11.52
N VAL A 160 2.09 -3.98 11.09
CA VAL A 160 0.76 -4.57 11.01
C VAL A 160 0.16 -4.30 9.65
N HIS A 161 -0.38 -5.35 9.04
CA HIS A 161 -1.22 -5.23 7.87
C HIS A 161 -2.69 -5.16 8.28
N VAL A 162 -3.43 -4.22 7.70
CA VAL A 162 -4.86 -4.01 7.93
C VAL A 162 -5.61 -4.04 6.61
N TRP A 163 -6.76 -4.70 6.60
CA TRP A 163 -7.57 -4.94 5.41
C TRP A 163 -9.05 -4.71 5.70
N MET A 164 -9.71 -3.89 4.88
CA MET A 164 -11.11 -3.54 5.08
C MET A 164 -12.01 -3.86 3.87
N ILE A 165 -11.47 -4.10 2.67
CA ILE A 165 -12.29 -4.34 1.48
C ILE A 165 -12.44 -5.82 1.11
N ASP A 166 -13.60 -6.19 0.55
CA ASP A 166 -14.00 -7.57 0.20
C ASP A 166 -13.07 -8.21 -0.85
N GLU A 167 -12.68 -7.41 -1.84
CA GLU A 167 -12.23 -7.90 -3.15
C GLU A 167 -10.90 -8.61 -3.03
N LEU A 168 -10.15 -8.18 -2.03
CA LEU A 168 -8.80 -8.55 -1.80
C LEU A 168 -8.68 -9.36 -0.47
N ASN A 169 -9.70 -9.37 0.42
CA ASN A 169 -9.61 -9.93 1.77
C ASN A 169 -9.48 -11.47 1.79
N PRO A 170 -8.43 -12.05 2.39
CA PRO A 170 -8.21 -13.49 2.42
C PRO A 170 -9.27 -14.27 3.22
N ILE A 171 -9.96 -13.62 4.17
CA ILE A 171 -10.98 -14.21 5.04
C ILE A 171 -12.41 -13.74 4.73
N HIS A 172 -12.61 -12.98 3.65
CA HIS A 172 -13.92 -12.52 3.18
C HIS A 172 -14.74 -11.71 4.20
N ARG A 173 -14.09 -10.99 5.11
CA ARG A 173 -14.79 -9.97 5.91
C ARG A 173 -15.06 -8.75 5.05
N HIS A 174 -16.23 -8.15 5.25
CA HIS A 174 -16.71 -7.02 4.46
C HIS A 174 -17.14 -5.90 5.40
N LEU A 175 -16.66 -4.69 5.12
CA LEU A 175 -17.17 -3.44 5.66
C LEU A 175 -17.94 -2.73 4.55
N ASP A 176 -19.08 -2.14 4.90
CA ASP A 176 -19.83 -1.29 3.98
C ASP A 176 -18.95 -0.12 3.53
N GLU A 177 -19.19 0.36 2.30
CA GLU A 177 -18.30 1.34 1.65
C GLU A 177 -18.12 2.62 2.46
N LEU A 178 -19.24 3.13 2.98
CA LEU A 178 -19.27 4.33 3.81
C LEU A 178 -18.48 4.16 5.12
N ASP A 179 -18.49 2.95 5.69
CA ASP A 179 -17.81 2.67 6.94
C ASP A 179 -16.30 2.65 6.75
N TRP A 180 -15.80 1.95 5.73
CA TRP A 180 -14.36 1.92 5.50
C TRP A 180 -13.83 3.28 5.04
N HIS A 181 -14.61 4.11 4.31
CA HIS A 181 -14.24 5.50 4.00
C HIS A 181 -14.00 6.33 5.27
N GLN A 182 -14.94 6.26 6.22
CA GLN A 182 -14.85 7.01 7.48
C GLN A 182 -13.67 6.51 8.34
N ARG A 183 -13.48 5.19 8.43
CA ARG A 183 -12.34 4.59 9.15
C ARG A 183 -11.01 5.00 8.52
N SER A 184 -10.91 4.93 7.18
CA SER A 184 -9.72 5.35 6.42
C SER A 184 -9.35 6.81 6.71
N SER A 185 -10.34 7.71 6.70
CA SER A 185 -10.10 9.13 7.01
C SER A 185 -9.63 9.37 8.45
N ARG A 186 -10.17 8.62 9.42
CA ARG A 186 -9.73 8.70 10.82
C ARG A 186 -8.31 8.18 11.01
N ILE A 187 -7.97 7.07 10.35
CA ILE A 187 -6.62 6.51 10.35
C ILE A 187 -5.63 7.50 9.74
N ALA A 188 -5.98 8.09 8.59
CA ALA A 188 -5.20 9.14 7.95
C ALA A 188 -4.91 10.27 8.95
N GLN A 189 -5.95 10.82 9.58
CA GLN A 189 -5.78 11.90 10.54
C GLN A 189 -4.79 11.58 11.67
N VAL A 190 -4.82 10.36 12.21
CA VAL A 190 -3.86 9.91 13.24
C VAL A 190 -2.43 9.88 12.67
N LEU A 191 -2.23 9.25 11.52
CA LEU A 191 -0.92 9.12 10.88
C LEU A 191 -0.33 10.49 10.50
N GLY A 192 -1.13 11.37 9.90
CA GLY A 192 -0.70 12.72 9.50
C GLY A 192 -0.27 13.59 10.66
N ASN A 193 -0.86 13.41 11.85
CA ASN A 193 -0.48 14.16 13.05
C ASN A 193 0.79 13.63 13.74
N ALA A 194 1.14 12.36 13.51
CA ALA A 194 2.24 11.71 14.21
C ALA A 194 3.55 11.70 13.43
N LEU A 195 3.48 11.86 12.11
CA LEU A 195 4.63 11.91 11.23
C LEU A 195 5.07 13.36 10.96
N PRO A 196 6.37 13.60 10.72
CA PRO A 196 6.88 14.94 10.43
C PRO A 196 6.24 15.59 9.20
#